data_AF-A0AAU6D4G3-F1
#
_entry.id   AF-A0AAU6D4G3-F1
#
_cell.length_a   1.000
_cell.length_b   1.000
_cell.length_c   1.000
_cell.angle_alpha   90.00
_cell.angle_beta   90.00
_cell.angle_gamma   90.00
#
_symmetry.space_group_name_H-M   'P 1'
#
loop_
_entity.id
_entity.type
_entity.pdbx_description
1 polymer ?
#
loop_
_entity_poly.entity_id
_entity_poly.type
_entity_poly.pdbx_seq_one_letter_code
_entity_poly.pdbx_strand_id
1 'polypeptide(L)'
;MPLDLLSVRLADISHRNFFAGQTMTVLAPDAKGKAEEDTVFEGTIDCNPYVQDPALRVPVVNIQVCLDHWILGLDPQGLMTIAAQLHAQADRLEQEIHPALIAARKDWAAHHAD
;
A
#
# COMPACT_ATOMS: atom_id res chain seq x y z
N MET A 1 24.64 18.98 -28.04
CA MET A 1 23.40 18.76 -27.27
C MET A 1 22.73 20.11 -27.09
N PRO A 2 21.49 20.32 -27.55
CA PRO A 2 20.79 21.60 -27.40
C PRO A 2 20.47 21.88 -25.92
N LEU A 3 20.78 23.10 -25.44
CA LEU A 3 20.64 23.49 -24.01
C LEU A 3 19.18 23.71 -23.58
N ASP A 4 18.31 24.01 -24.53
CA ASP A 4 16.87 24.23 -24.39
C ASP A 4 16.10 22.97 -23.94
N LEU A 5 16.67 21.78 -24.10
CA LEU A 5 16.06 20.52 -23.66
C LEU A 5 16.63 19.99 -22.34
N LEU A 6 17.58 20.71 -21.73
CA LEU A 6 18.30 20.23 -20.54
C LEU A 6 17.37 20.05 -19.34
N SER A 7 16.47 21.00 -19.09
CA SER A 7 15.50 20.93 -17.98
C SER A 7 14.55 19.75 -18.12
N VAL A 8 14.09 19.47 -19.34
CA VAL A 8 13.23 18.31 -19.65
C VAL A 8 13.96 17.01 -19.37
N ARG A 9 15.23 16.89 -19.77
CA ARG A 9 16.04 15.68 -19.54
C ARG A 9 16.44 15.47 -18.08
N LEU A 10 16.67 16.56 -17.34
CA LEU A 10 17.00 16.47 -15.92
C LEU A 10 15.77 16.05 -15.09
N ALA A 11 14.56 16.47 -15.48
CA ALA A 11 13.32 16.03 -14.83
C ALA A 11 13.11 14.50 -14.87
N ASP A 12 13.69 13.80 -15.85
CA ASP A 12 13.63 12.35 -15.97
C ASP A 12 14.61 11.60 -15.04
N ILE A 13 15.52 12.32 -14.35
CA ILE A 13 16.45 11.70 -13.40
C ILE A 13 15.73 11.47 -12.07
N SER A 14 15.47 10.20 -11.77
CA SER A 14 14.84 9.70 -10.55
C SER A 14 15.73 8.66 -9.88
N HIS A 15 15.97 8.80 -8.58
CA HIS A 15 16.60 7.77 -7.77
C HIS A 15 15.53 7.02 -7.01
N ARG A 16 15.49 5.68 -7.13
CA ARG A 16 14.49 4.86 -6.44
C ARG A 16 15.12 3.66 -5.75
N ASN A 17 14.63 3.35 -4.56
CA ASN A 17 14.91 2.10 -3.86
C ASN A 17 13.60 1.38 -3.55
N PHE A 18 13.55 0.08 -3.80
CA PHE A 18 12.35 -0.74 -3.69
C PHE A 18 12.38 -1.59 -2.42
N PHE A 19 11.22 -1.71 -1.79
CA PHE A 19 10.98 -2.53 -0.59
C PHE A 19 9.83 -3.47 -0.89
N ALA A 20 10.09 -4.77 -0.80
CA ALA A 20 9.08 -5.79 -1.05
C ALA A 20 7.86 -5.60 -0.15
N GLY A 21 6.67 -5.71 -0.74
CA GLY A 21 5.41 -5.79 -0.02
C GLY A 21 5.17 -7.17 0.59
N GLN A 22 3.98 -7.35 1.16
CA GLN A 22 3.50 -8.60 1.70
C GLN A 22 2.60 -9.31 0.68
N THR A 23 2.89 -10.57 0.37
CA THR A 23 1.97 -11.40 -0.40
C THR A 23 0.77 -11.77 0.45
N MET A 24 -0.43 -11.48 -0.06
CA MET A 24 -1.70 -11.79 0.58
C MET A 24 -2.64 -12.47 -0.43
N THR A 25 -3.43 -13.42 0.04
CA THR A 25 -4.51 -13.99 -0.75
C THR A 25 -5.67 -13.00 -0.78
N VAL A 26 -6.02 -12.50 -1.96
CA VAL A 26 -7.11 -11.55 -2.19
C VAL A 26 -8.20 -12.18 -3.06
N LEU A 27 -9.43 -11.69 -2.90
CA LEU A 27 -10.56 -12.04 -3.77
C LEU A 27 -10.99 -10.77 -4.50
N ALA A 28 -10.48 -10.56 -5.71
CA ALA A 28 -10.85 -9.41 -6.51
C ALA A 28 -12.28 -9.58 -7.09
N PRO A 29 -13.08 -8.50 -7.22
CA PRO A 29 -14.44 -8.57 -7.75
C PRO A 29 -14.56 -9.21 -9.15
N ASP A 30 -13.50 -9.12 -9.96
CA ASP A 30 -13.39 -9.67 -11.30
C ASP A 30 -12.84 -11.11 -11.36
N ALA A 31 -12.27 -11.62 -10.26
CA ALA A 31 -11.66 -12.96 -10.19
C ALA A 31 -12.68 -14.12 -10.20
N LYS A 32 -13.97 -13.86 -10.47
CA LYS A 32 -15.06 -14.86 -10.56
C LYS A 32 -15.11 -15.85 -9.38
N GLY A 33 -14.80 -15.36 -8.17
CA GLY A 33 -14.80 -16.19 -6.96
C GLY A 33 -13.52 -16.98 -6.72
N LYS A 34 -12.47 -16.82 -7.54
CA LYS A 34 -11.17 -17.44 -7.33
C LYS A 34 -10.28 -16.51 -6.51
N ALA A 35 -9.76 -17.04 -5.40
CA ALA A 35 -8.76 -16.33 -4.61
C ALA A 35 -7.41 -16.33 -5.36
N GLU A 36 -6.75 -15.18 -5.41
CA GLU A 36 -5.47 -14.98 -6.09
C GLU A 36 -4.44 -14.42 -5.11
N GLU A 37 -3.16 -14.74 -5.29
CA GLU A 37 -2.08 -14.14 -4.51
C GLU A 37 -1.71 -12.80 -5.14
N ASP A 38 -1.69 -11.74 -4.32
CA ASP A 38 -1.29 -10.40 -4.75
C ASP A 38 -0.34 -9.78 -3.71
N THR A 39 0.52 -8.87 -4.16
CA THR A 39 1.45 -8.14 -3.29
C THR A 39 0.82 -6.83 -2.87
N VAL A 40 0.70 -6.62 -1.56
CA VAL A 40 0.19 -5.38 -0.97
C VAL A 40 1.25 -4.73 -0.08
N PHE A 41 1.16 -3.41 0.12
CA PHE A 41 2.09 -2.64 0.95
C PHE A 41 3.54 -2.64 0.44
N GLU A 42 3.73 -2.71 -0.88
CA GLU A 42 5.04 -2.43 -1.48
C GLU A 42 5.44 -0.98 -1.20
N GLY A 43 6.73 -0.77 -0.92
CA GLY A 43 7.28 0.55 -0.63
C GLY A 43 8.32 0.97 -1.65
N THR A 44 8.37 2.27 -1.95
CA THR A 44 9.49 2.89 -2.66
C THR A 44 9.99 4.12 -1.90
N ILE A 45 11.31 4.33 -1.94
CA ILE A 45 11.91 5.63 -1.61
C ILE A 45 12.34 6.27 -2.91
N ASP A 46 11.76 7.42 -3.21
CA ASP A 46 12.01 8.18 -4.43
C ASP A 46 12.68 9.51 -4.12
N CYS A 47 13.65 9.91 -4.94
CA CYS A 47 14.22 11.24 -4.94
C CYS A 47 14.25 11.78 -6.37
N ASN A 48 13.49 12.86 -6.61
CA ASN A 48 13.32 13.48 -7.92
C ASN A 48 13.85 14.92 -7.88
N PRO A 49 15.18 15.14 -7.96
CA PRO A 49 15.81 16.42 -7.65
C PRO A 49 15.40 17.59 -8.56
N TYR A 50 14.79 17.30 -9.72
CA TYR A 50 14.42 18.30 -10.73
C TYR A 50 12.91 18.41 -10.98
N VAL A 51 12.07 17.77 -10.15
CA VAL A 51 10.61 17.88 -10.26
C VAL A 51 10.16 19.33 -10.04
N GLN A 52 9.05 19.71 -10.69
CA GLN A 52 8.56 21.10 -10.70
C GLN A 52 8.27 21.62 -9.30
N ASP A 53 7.67 20.80 -8.43
CA ASP A 53 7.42 21.13 -7.03
C ASP A 53 8.69 20.98 -6.18
N PRO A 54 9.26 22.06 -5.63
CA PRO A 54 10.46 21.99 -4.80
C PRO A 54 10.31 21.14 -3.55
N ALA A 55 9.09 21.00 -3.01
CA ALA A 55 8.84 20.17 -1.84
C ALA A 55 9.07 18.67 -2.10
N LEU A 56 9.00 18.25 -3.37
CA LEU A 56 9.16 16.85 -3.80
C LEU A 56 10.59 16.53 -4.28
N ARG A 57 11.53 17.48 -4.16
CA ARG A 57 12.95 17.29 -4.52
C ARG A 57 13.78 16.61 -3.44
N VAL A 58 13.17 16.34 -2.30
CA VAL A 58 13.76 15.57 -1.21
C VAL A 58 13.35 14.09 -1.32
N PRO A 59 14.09 13.16 -0.70
CA PRO A 59 13.65 11.78 -0.60
C PRO A 59 12.27 11.68 0.06
N VAL A 60 11.34 10.97 -0.58
CA VAL A 60 9.99 10.70 -0.08
C VAL A 60 9.71 9.20 -0.11
N VAL A 61 8.78 8.75 0.73
CA VAL A 61 8.30 7.36 0.72
C VAL A 61 6.94 7.31 0.01
N ASN A 62 6.75 6.31 -0.85
CA ASN A 62 5.45 5.96 -1.41
C ASN A 62 5.09 4.53 -1.01
N ILE A 63 3.82 4.28 -0.71
CA ILE A 63 3.30 2.95 -0.33
C ILE A 63 2.15 2.57 -1.26
N GLN A 64 2.22 1.37 -1.84
CA GLN A 64 1.13 0.78 -2.61
C GLN A 64 0.13 0.09 -1.66
N VAL A 65 -1.12 0.54 -1.64
CA VAL A 65 -2.15 -0.01 -0.73
C VAL A 65 -2.83 -1.23 -1.34
N CYS A 66 -3.13 -1.17 -2.64
CA CYS A 66 -3.62 -2.25 -3.48
C CYS A 66 -3.21 -1.96 -4.94
N LEU A 67 -3.54 -2.86 -5.87
CA LEU A 67 -3.28 -2.65 -7.29
C LEU A 67 -3.78 -1.25 -7.73
N ASP A 68 -2.90 -0.52 -8.42
CA ASP A 68 -3.10 0.85 -8.93
C ASP A 68 -3.30 2.00 -7.93
N HIS A 69 -3.22 1.78 -6.61
CA HIS A 69 -3.43 2.85 -5.61
C HIS A 69 -2.20 3.07 -4.72
N TRP A 70 -1.63 4.27 -4.83
CA TRP A 70 -0.46 4.71 -4.05
C TRP A 70 -0.81 5.85 -3.09
N ILE A 71 -0.27 5.76 -1.86
CA ILE A 71 -0.15 6.91 -0.98
C ILE A 71 1.22 7.54 -1.27
N LEU A 72 1.20 8.78 -1.76
CA LEU A 72 2.37 9.49 -2.27
C LEU A 72 2.90 10.53 -1.28
N GLY A 73 4.21 10.78 -1.33
CA GLY A 73 4.81 11.95 -0.69
C GLY A 73 4.83 11.89 0.84
N LEU A 74 4.98 10.70 1.42
CA LEU A 74 5.05 10.56 2.88
C LEU A 74 6.41 11.04 3.39
N ASP A 75 6.37 12.01 4.29
CA ASP A 75 7.50 12.36 5.15
C ASP A 75 7.67 11.31 6.28
N PRO A 76 8.73 11.39 7.11
CA PRO A 76 8.94 10.43 8.19
C PRO A 76 7.77 10.33 9.19
N GLN A 77 7.06 11.42 9.47
CA GLN A 77 5.94 11.43 10.41
C GLN A 77 4.67 10.86 9.78
N GLY A 78 4.42 11.16 8.51
CA GLY A 78 3.35 10.59 7.70
C GLY A 78 3.49 9.07 7.59
N LEU A 79 4.70 8.58 7.33
CA LEU A 79 5.00 7.14 7.33
C LEU A 79 4.66 6.48 8.68
N MET A 80 5.07 7.09 9.80
CA MET A 80 4.77 6.57 11.14
C MET A 80 3.27 6.57 11.45
N THR A 81 2.53 7.52 10.90
CA THR A 81 1.07 7.58 11.04
C THR A 81 0.42 6.41 10.31
N ILE A 82 0.85 6.11 9.07
CA ILE A 82 0.34 4.95 8.32
C ILE A 82 0.68 3.64 9.05
N ALA A 83 1.91 3.49 9.56
CA ALA A 83 2.30 2.30 10.33
C ALA A 83 1.41 2.11 11.58
N ALA A 84 1.11 3.17 12.32
CA ALA A 84 0.22 3.11 13.48
C ALA A 84 -1.22 2.72 13.09
N GLN A 85 -1.73 3.24 11.97
CA GLN A 85 -3.05 2.87 11.46
C GLN A 85 -3.11 1.40 11.04
N LEU A 86 -2.06 0.88 10.39
CA LEU A 86 -1.95 -0.54 10.03
C LEU A 86 -1.93 -1.44 11.27
N HIS A 87 -1.18 -1.08 12.32
CA HIS A 87 -1.19 -1.81 13.59
C HIS A 87 -2.57 -1.79 14.25
N ALA A 88 -3.22 -0.63 14.35
CA ALA A 88 -4.55 -0.54 14.92
C ALA A 88 -5.58 -1.38 14.14
N GLN A 89 -5.43 -1.46 12.81
CA GLN A 89 -6.28 -2.31 11.99
C GLN A 89 -5.99 -3.80 12.21
N ALA A 90 -4.72 -4.18 12.37
CA ALA A 90 -4.34 -5.55 12.72
C ALA A 90 -4.91 -5.95 14.10
N ASP A 91 -4.79 -5.08 15.10
CA ASP A 91 -5.35 -5.29 16.43
C ASP A 91 -6.87 -5.50 16.37
N ARG A 92 -7.58 -4.67 15.59
CA ARG A 92 -9.03 -4.80 15.41
C ARG A 92 -9.42 -6.12 14.73
N LEU A 93 -8.67 -6.55 13.72
CA LEU A 93 -8.91 -7.83 13.05
C LEU A 93 -8.78 -8.99 14.03
N GLU A 94 -7.74 -8.97 14.87
CA GLU A 94 -7.46 -10.02 15.84
C GLU A 94 -8.44 -10.02 17.02
N GLN A 95 -8.66 -8.86 17.64
CA GLN A 95 -9.34 -8.76 18.93
C GLN A 95 -10.86 -8.70 18.79
N GLU A 96 -11.37 -8.16 17.70
CA GLU A 96 -12.82 -7.95 17.51
C GLU A 96 -13.38 -8.85 16.41
N ILE A 97 -12.82 -8.76 15.20
CA ILE A 97 -13.46 -9.31 14.00
C ILE A 97 -13.32 -10.83 13.94
N HIS A 98 -12.13 -11.37 14.22
CA HIS A 98 -11.89 -12.81 14.18
C HIS A 98 -12.77 -13.58 15.21
N PRO A 99 -12.85 -13.17 16.50
CA PRO A 99 -13.77 -13.79 17.45
C PRO A 99 -15.24 -13.70 17.03
N ALA A 100 -15.66 -12.54 16.50
CA ALA A 100 -17.03 -12.35 16.01
C ALA A 100 -17.36 -13.29 14.84
N LEU A 101 -16.43 -13.50 13.91
CA LEU A 101 -16.59 -14.44 12.80
C LEU A 101 -16.72 -15.89 13.29
N ILE A 102 -15.90 -16.30 14.27
CA ILE A 102 -16.01 -17.63 14.88
C ILE A 102 -17.39 -17.81 15.52
N ALA A 103 -17.87 -16.81 16.26
CA ALA A 103 -19.18 -16.86 16.90
C ALA A 103 -20.31 -16.99 15.86
N ALA A 104 -20.28 -16.17 14.80
CA ALA A 104 -21.25 -16.23 13.71
C ALA A 104 -21.27 -17.60 13.01
N ARG A 105 -20.10 -18.21 12.79
CA ARG A 105 -20.01 -19.56 12.19
C ARG A 105 -20.60 -20.65 13.10
N LYS A 106 -20.38 -20.56 14.41
CA LYS A 106 -20.98 -21.47 15.39
C LYS A 106 -22.50 -21.34 15.41
N ASP A 107 -22.99 -20.10 15.42
CA ASP A 107 -24.42 -19.81 15.39
C ASP A 107 -25.08 -20.35 14.11
N TRP A 108 -24.47 -20.10 12.96
CA TRP A 108 -24.94 -20.64 11.68
C TRP A 108 -25.07 -22.17 11.71
N ALA A 109 -24.00 -22.86 12.14
CA ALA A 109 -23.98 -24.32 12.20
C ALA A 109 -25.04 -24.88 13.17
N ALA A 110 -25.32 -24.21 14.28
CA ALA A 110 -26.33 -24.64 15.24
C ALA A 110 -27.77 -24.57 14.70
N HIS A 111 -28.02 -23.66 13.75
CA HIS A 111 -29.36 -23.40 13.20
C HIS A 111 -29.57 -23.97 11.79
N HIS A 112 -28.53 -24.47 11.14
CA HIS A 112 -28.56 -24.96 9.76
C HIS A 112 -27.86 -26.32 9.56
N ALA A 113 -27.70 -27.10 10.65
CA ALA A 113 -27.28 -28.49 10.55
C ALA A 113 -28.50 -29.38 10.23
N ASP A 114 -28.68 -29.68 8.95
CA ASP A 114 -29.47 -30.82 8.44
C ASP A 114 -28.54 -32.00 8.14
#